data_AF-A0A2Z6R9T4-F1
#
_entry.id   AF-A0A2Z6R9T4-F1
#
_cell.length_a   1.000
_cell.length_b   1.000
_cell.length_c   1.000
_cell.angle_alpha   90.00
_cell.angle_beta   90.00
_cell.angle_gamma   90.00
#
_symmetry.space_group_name_H-M   'P 1'
#
loop_
_entity.id
_entity.type
_entity.pdbx_description
1 polymer ?
#
loop_
_entity_poly.entity_id
_entity_poly.type
_entity_poly.pdbx_seq_one_letter_code
_entity_poly.pdbx_strand_id
1 'polypeptide(L)'
;MALNWAMIASDGKSPVPLPGEKILLEQDKVSLILDMGGGYPGNAETLKADGGIYLTNQRVIFISQPSLEHFKSLSIPLLNLKEGKFQQPWFGANYYQAVVTPVLNGGLPAPGQLKVTFKEGGGFKFSTVYKNLMLRLFENEGTAPVEHTEPLPMYTPRQDNSSSAQTSTSSCSNVVSSGAPLNSLEPPADTTAPRNISTSTEARPPPVAPDELPPAYDEVITR
;
A
#
# COMPACT_ATOMS: atom_id res chain seq x y z
N MET A 1 -8.89 13.82 6.15
CA MET A 1 -8.04 13.36 7.27
C MET A 1 -8.67 13.85 8.57
N ALA A 2 -8.48 13.12 9.68
CA ALA A 2 -8.87 13.53 11.02
C ALA A 2 -7.83 13.08 12.07
N LEU A 3 -7.46 13.97 12.99
CA LEU A 3 -6.54 13.69 14.09
C LEU A 3 -7.29 13.06 15.27
N ASN A 4 -6.68 12.09 15.95
CA ASN A 4 -7.20 11.39 17.13
C ASN A 4 -8.60 10.75 16.94
N TRP A 5 -9.00 10.48 15.69
CA TRP A 5 -10.36 10.07 15.31
C TRP A 5 -10.52 8.57 15.01
N ALA A 6 -9.44 7.78 15.10
CA ALA A 6 -9.57 6.32 15.05
C ALA A 6 -9.93 5.81 16.45
N MET A 7 -11.08 5.13 16.56
CA MET A 7 -11.43 4.37 17.76
C MET A 7 -10.47 3.18 17.87
N ILE A 8 -9.77 3.08 19.00
CA ILE A 8 -8.79 2.04 19.28
C ILE A 8 -9.48 0.95 20.11
N ALA A 9 -9.15 -0.32 19.86
CA ALA A 9 -9.69 -1.43 20.64
C ALA A 9 -9.14 -1.46 22.07
N SER A 10 -9.67 -2.36 22.91
CA SER A 10 -9.24 -2.53 24.31
C SER A 10 -7.80 -3.03 24.49
N ASP A 11 -7.13 -3.43 23.40
CA ASP A 11 -5.70 -3.75 23.37
C ASP A 11 -4.79 -2.50 23.35
N GLY A 12 -5.35 -1.31 23.10
CA GLY A 12 -4.61 -0.05 22.95
C GLY A 12 -3.75 0.04 21.68
N LYS A 13 -3.95 -0.85 20.70
CA LYS A 13 -3.07 -1.02 19.52
C LYS A 13 -3.82 -1.07 18.20
N SER A 14 -4.89 -1.86 18.11
CA SER A 14 -5.60 -2.09 16.85
C SER A 14 -6.75 -1.07 16.64
N PRO A 15 -7.01 -0.64 15.39
CA PRO A 15 -8.14 0.23 15.09
C PRO A 15 -9.43 -0.59 14.98
N VAL A 16 -10.53 -0.09 15.54
CA VAL A 16 -11.86 -0.66 15.30
C VAL A 16 -12.34 -0.26 13.90
N PRO A 17 -12.65 -1.22 12.99
CA PRO A 17 -13.11 -0.90 11.64
C PRO A 17 -14.52 -0.27 11.64
N LEU A 18 -14.75 0.64 10.69
CA LEU A 18 -16.09 1.15 10.36
C LEU A 18 -16.93 0.07 9.64
N PRO A 19 -18.27 0.24 9.55
CA PRO A 19 -19.10 -0.63 8.72
C PRO A 19 -18.59 -0.72 7.27
N GLY A 20 -18.36 -1.93 6.78
CA GLY A 20 -17.78 -2.18 5.45
C GLY A 20 -16.28 -1.86 5.31
N GLU A 21 -15.61 -1.48 6.40
CA GLU A 21 -14.16 -1.32 6.42
C GLU A 21 -13.47 -2.68 6.64
N LYS A 22 -12.44 -2.96 5.85
CA LYS A 22 -11.61 -4.16 5.92
C LYS A 22 -10.15 -3.74 6.01
N ILE A 23 -9.45 -4.22 7.04
CA ILE A 23 -7.99 -4.09 7.14
C ILE A 23 -7.36 -5.00 6.09
N LEU A 24 -6.48 -4.44 5.27
CA LEU A 24 -5.79 -5.12 4.16
C LEU A 24 -4.31 -5.38 4.48
N LEU A 25 -3.72 -4.52 5.31
CA LEU A 25 -2.36 -4.65 5.81
C LEU A 25 -2.21 -3.94 7.16
N GLU A 26 -1.48 -4.56 8.05
CA GLU A 26 -1.00 -4.04 9.34
C GLU A 26 0.53 -4.10 9.32
N GLN A 27 1.18 -3.10 9.92
CA GLN A 27 2.64 -3.04 10.03
C GLN A 27 3.06 -2.26 11.29
N ASP A 28 3.64 -2.97 12.24
CA ASP A 28 4.21 -2.44 13.47
C ASP A 28 5.59 -1.77 13.25
N LYS A 29 6.06 -1.08 14.30
CA LYS A 29 7.38 -0.45 14.43
C LYS A 29 7.67 0.53 13.29
N VAL A 30 6.72 1.43 13.06
CA VAL A 30 6.77 2.49 12.06
C VAL A 30 6.95 3.84 12.75
N SER A 31 7.79 4.71 12.19
CA SER A 31 7.97 6.09 12.62
C SER A 31 7.24 7.04 11.68
N LEU A 32 6.25 7.77 12.20
CA LEU A 32 5.48 8.76 11.46
C LEU A 32 5.98 10.16 11.76
N ILE A 33 6.24 10.93 10.71
CA ILE A 33 6.45 12.38 10.75
C ILE A 33 5.38 13.02 9.87
N LEU A 34 4.67 14.02 10.39
CA LEU A 34 3.71 14.83 9.65
C LEU A 34 4.04 16.31 9.89
N ASP A 35 4.66 16.94 8.89
CA ASP A 35 4.84 18.39 8.88
C ASP A 35 3.54 19.04 8.39
N MET A 36 2.92 19.86 9.24
CA MET A 36 1.60 20.46 8.97
C MET A 36 1.65 21.80 8.25
N GLY A 37 2.85 22.30 7.88
CA GLY A 37 3.02 23.47 7.01
C GLY A 37 2.64 24.80 7.66
N GLY A 38 3.50 25.31 8.55
CA GLY A 38 3.29 26.60 9.20
C GLY A 38 3.42 27.78 8.24
N GLY A 39 2.37 28.62 8.16
CA GLY A 39 2.42 29.88 7.43
C GLY A 39 3.34 30.90 8.09
N TYR A 40 3.85 31.85 7.31
CA TYR A 40 4.59 32.99 7.88
C TYR A 40 3.60 33.99 8.52
N PRO A 41 3.83 34.50 9.76
CA PRO A 41 4.98 34.28 10.62
C PRO A 41 4.67 33.44 11.88
N GLY A 42 4.71 32.11 11.81
CA GLY A 42 4.85 31.32 13.05
C GLY A 42 4.52 29.82 12.96
N ASN A 43 5.37 29.03 13.62
CA ASN A 43 5.17 27.63 14.02
C ASN A 43 4.73 26.63 12.92
N ALA A 44 5.71 26.05 12.22
CA ALA A 44 5.50 24.83 11.44
C ALA A 44 5.42 23.61 12.38
N GLU A 45 4.21 23.29 12.84
CA GLU A 45 3.96 22.16 13.72
C GLU A 45 4.30 20.83 13.03
N THR A 46 5.47 20.29 13.35
CA THR A 46 5.91 18.97 12.89
C THR A 46 5.59 17.92 13.93
N LEU A 47 4.55 17.14 13.67
CA LEU A 47 4.11 16.05 14.53
C LEU A 47 4.97 14.80 14.29
N LYS A 48 5.43 14.14 15.35
CA LYS A 48 6.28 12.94 15.28
C LYS A 48 5.83 11.89 16.30
N ALA A 49 5.72 10.64 15.88
CA ALA A 49 5.42 9.51 16.75
C ALA A 49 5.95 8.19 16.18
N ASP A 50 6.33 7.27 17.05
CA ASP A 50 6.45 5.85 16.71
C ASP A 50 5.13 5.13 16.96
N GLY A 51 4.86 4.04 16.23
CA GLY A 51 3.59 3.33 16.32
C GLY A 51 3.40 2.21 15.29
N GLY A 52 2.14 1.83 15.09
CA GLY A 52 1.70 0.90 14.06
C GLY A 52 0.91 1.61 12.96
N ILE A 53 1.00 1.13 11.72
CA ILE A 53 0.23 1.65 10.57
C ILE A 53 -0.65 0.55 9.97
N TYR A 54 -1.88 0.92 9.65
CA TYR A 54 -2.94 0.08 9.12
C TYR A 54 -3.44 0.66 7.80
N LEU A 55 -3.57 -0.18 6.79
CA LEU A 55 -4.13 0.17 5.49
C LEU A 55 -5.46 -0.57 5.33
N THR A 56 -6.56 0.17 5.21
CA THR A 56 -7.90 -0.37 4.99
C THR A 56 -8.38 -0.04 3.58
N ASN A 57 -9.51 -0.61 3.15
CA ASN A 57 -10.19 -0.25 1.90
C ASN A 57 -10.77 1.19 1.88
N GLN A 58 -10.72 1.94 2.99
CA GLN A 58 -11.28 3.31 3.09
C GLN A 58 -10.22 4.37 3.47
N ARG A 59 -9.21 4.00 4.28
CA ARG A 59 -8.25 4.94 4.87
C ARG A 59 -6.91 4.27 5.24
N VAL A 60 -5.88 5.11 5.38
CA VAL A 60 -4.70 4.80 6.17
C VAL A 60 -4.96 5.25 7.62
N ILE A 61 -4.69 4.37 8.57
CA ILE A 61 -4.78 4.66 10.01
C ILE A 61 -3.38 4.48 10.62
N PHE A 62 -2.95 5.39 11.48
CA PHE A 62 -1.77 5.21 12.33
C PHE A 62 -2.18 5.33 13.79
N ILE A 63 -1.58 4.53 14.67
CA ILE A 63 -1.80 4.53 16.12
C ILE A 63 -0.44 4.62 16.81
N SER A 64 -0.26 5.63 17.67
CA SER A 64 1.00 5.86 18.40
C SER A 64 1.25 4.77 19.44
N GLN A 65 2.46 4.24 19.50
CA GLN A 65 2.90 3.29 20.52
C GLN A 65 4.27 3.74 21.06
N PRO A 66 4.39 4.23 22.31
CA PRO A 66 3.32 4.41 23.30
C PRO A 66 2.28 5.48 22.91
N SER A 67 1.12 5.44 23.57
CA SER A 67 0.03 6.40 23.36
C SER A 67 0.44 7.80 23.84
N LEU A 68 0.59 8.76 22.92
CA LEU A 68 0.94 10.14 23.24
C LEU A 68 -0.32 10.94 23.60
N GLU A 69 -0.23 11.84 24.58
CA GLU A 69 -1.41 12.60 25.05
C GLU A 69 -2.06 13.43 23.93
N HIS A 70 -1.25 14.17 23.17
CA HIS A 70 -1.72 15.04 22.09
C HIS A 70 -1.98 14.30 20.76
N PHE A 71 -1.40 13.12 20.57
CA PHE A 71 -1.45 12.39 19.29
C PHE A 71 -1.50 10.87 19.44
N LYS A 72 -2.72 10.36 19.62
CA LYS A 72 -3.02 8.94 19.84
C LYS A 72 -3.22 8.21 18.52
N SER A 73 -3.84 8.85 17.54
CA SER A 73 -4.11 8.26 16.23
C SER A 73 -4.24 9.28 15.10
N LEU A 74 -4.07 8.81 13.86
CA LEU A 74 -4.26 9.56 12.62
C LEU A 74 -5.16 8.75 11.68
N SER A 75 -6.17 9.40 11.08
CA SER A 75 -7.08 8.76 10.13
C SER A 75 -7.10 9.53 8.80
N ILE A 76 -6.45 9.02 7.76
CA ILE A 76 -6.37 9.66 6.43
C ILE A 76 -7.20 8.85 5.42
N PRO A 77 -8.37 9.35 4.96
CA PRO A 77 -9.09 8.76 3.83
C PRO A 77 -8.16 8.67 2.62
N LEU A 78 -8.21 7.56 1.88
CA LEU A 78 -7.19 7.26 0.85
C LEU A 78 -7.10 8.36 -0.21
N LEU A 79 -8.24 8.93 -0.63
CA LEU A 79 -8.30 10.02 -1.61
C LEU A 79 -7.62 11.32 -1.14
N ASN A 80 -7.39 11.52 0.16
CA ASN A 80 -6.64 12.65 0.71
C ASN A 80 -5.11 12.44 0.72
N LEU A 81 -4.61 11.26 0.31
CA LEU A 81 -3.18 10.93 0.31
C LEU A 81 -2.62 11.02 -1.12
N LYS A 82 -2.05 12.17 -1.46
CA LYS A 82 -1.54 12.49 -2.81
C LYS A 82 -0.03 12.24 -2.93
N GLU A 83 0.45 12.12 -4.16
CA GLU A 83 1.88 12.00 -4.50
C GLU A 83 2.67 10.88 -3.78
N GLY A 84 2.01 9.77 -3.48
CA GLY A 84 2.59 8.63 -2.76
C GLY A 84 3.84 8.03 -3.42
N LYS A 85 5.00 8.25 -2.80
CA LYS A 85 6.33 7.83 -3.28
C LYS A 85 6.99 6.94 -2.22
N PHE A 86 7.36 5.72 -2.60
CA PHE A 86 8.14 4.81 -1.75
C PHE A 86 9.62 4.95 -2.08
N GLN A 87 10.46 5.11 -1.06
CA GLN A 87 11.89 5.37 -1.17
C GLN A 87 12.69 4.27 -0.45
N GLN A 88 13.66 3.73 -1.17
CA GLN A 88 14.56 2.67 -0.70
C GLN A 88 16.01 3.18 -0.74
N PRO A 89 16.47 3.91 0.27
CA PRO A 89 17.85 4.38 0.31
C PRO A 89 18.81 3.21 0.52
N TRP A 90 19.97 3.25 -0.13
CA TRP A 90 21.04 2.24 0.04
C TRP A 90 21.53 2.13 1.49
N PHE A 91 21.44 3.23 2.26
CA PHE A 91 21.76 3.28 3.67
C PHE A 91 20.60 3.94 4.44
N GLY A 92 20.11 3.26 5.49
CA GLY A 92 18.99 3.71 6.32
C GLY A 92 17.69 2.93 6.08
N ALA A 93 16.64 3.29 6.81
CA ALA A 93 15.34 2.62 6.73
C ALA A 93 14.53 3.08 5.50
N ASN A 94 13.82 2.14 4.88
CA ASN A 94 12.87 2.43 3.80
C ASN A 94 11.74 3.33 4.32
N TYR A 95 11.26 4.26 3.50
CA TYR A 95 10.17 5.16 3.88
C TYR A 95 9.18 5.42 2.74
N TYR A 96 7.94 5.71 3.10
CA TYR A 96 6.89 6.17 2.19
C TYR A 96 6.61 7.64 2.48
N GLN A 97 6.55 8.47 1.45
CA GLN A 97 6.29 9.90 1.55
C GLN A 97 5.07 10.27 0.70
N ALA A 98 4.22 11.16 1.21
CA ALA A 98 3.00 11.60 0.53
C ALA A 98 2.55 12.97 1.05
N VAL A 99 1.79 13.70 0.22
CA VAL A 99 1.10 14.93 0.64
C VAL A 99 -0.27 14.55 1.22
N VAL A 100 -0.60 15.05 2.41
CA VAL A 100 -1.91 14.86 3.06
C VAL A 100 -2.75 16.12 2.87
N THR A 101 -3.80 16.00 2.06
CA THR A 101 -4.81 17.06 1.92
C THR A 101 -5.67 17.12 3.19
N PRO A 102 -5.84 18.28 3.85
CA PRO A 102 -6.71 18.42 5.01
C PRO A 102 -8.18 18.15 4.65
N VAL A 103 -9.02 18.01 5.68
CA VAL A 103 -10.48 18.04 5.57
C VAL A 103 -10.99 19.03 6.61
N LEU A 104 -12.13 19.67 6.34
CA LEU A 104 -12.81 20.56 7.28
C LEU A 104 -12.95 19.87 8.65
N ASN A 105 -12.55 20.57 9.71
CA ASN A 105 -12.51 20.07 11.10
C ASN A 105 -11.58 18.86 11.34
N GLY A 106 -10.68 18.53 10.40
CA GLY A 106 -9.77 17.38 10.49
C GLY A 106 -8.54 17.57 11.40
N GLY A 107 -8.22 18.81 11.80
CA GLY A 107 -7.07 19.11 12.66
C GLY A 107 -5.74 19.37 11.93
N LEU A 108 -5.73 19.47 10.58
CA LEU A 108 -4.62 20.09 9.83
C LEU A 108 -5.09 21.45 9.26
N PRO A 109 -4.30 22.54 9.40
CA PRO A 109 -4.65 23.85 8.83
C PRO A 109 -4.36 23.95 7.32
N ALA A 110 -3.38 23.20 6.82
CA ALA A 110 -2.87 23.26 5.45
C ALA A 110 -2.53 21.85 4.92
N PRO A 111 -2.24 21.68 3.61
CA PRO A 111 -1.66 20.45 3.07
C PRO A 111 -0.32 20.13 3.73
N GLY A 112 -0.25 18.99 4.44
CA GLY A 112 0.93 18.58 5.19
C GLY A 112 1.77 17.52 4.46
N GLN A 113 3.07 17.45 4.78
CA GLN A 113 3.97 16.41 4.27
C GLN A 113 4.06 15.25 5.25
N LEU A 114 3.57 14.08 4.84
CA LEU A 114 3.66 12.83 5.60
C LEU A 114 4.88 12.02 5.18
N LYS A 115 5.68 11.59 6.15
CA LYS A 115 6.74 10.60 5.98
C LYS A 115 6.55 9.44 6.97
N VAL A 116 6.44 8.23 6.43
CA VAL A 116 6.22 6.98 7.15
C VAL A 116 7.47 6.10 6.99
N THR A 117 8.25 5.95 8.05
CA THR A 117 9.55 5.24 8.02
C THR A 117 9.41 3.86 8.64
N PHE A 118 9.78 2.82 7.90
CA PHE A 118 9.52 1.42 8.22
C PHE A 118 10.75 0.76 8.84
N LYS A 119 10.79 0.60 10.16
CA LYS A 119 12.00 0.13 10.88
C LYS A 119 12.30 -1.35 10.65
N GLU A 120 11.27 -2.18 10.45
CA GLU A 120 11.39 -3.64 10.23
C GLU A 120 10.99 -4.08 8.80
N GLY A 121 11.02 -3.15 7.84
CA GLY A 121 10.61 -3.43 6.46
C GLY A 121 9.10 -3.39 6.26
N GLY A 122 8.57 -4.20 5.33
CA GLY A 122 7.15 -4.18 4.95
C GLY A 122 6.69 -2.96 4.13
N GLY A 123 7.43 -1.84 4.12
CA GLY A 123 7.09 -0.63 3.34
C GLY A 123 6.86 -0.85 1.84
N PHE A 124 7.56 -1.82 1.22
CA PHE A 124 7.30 -2.22 -0.17
C PHE A 124 5.91 -2.88 -0.31
N LYS A 125 5.54 -3.76 0.62
CA LYS A 125 4.22 -4.41 0.67
C LYS A 125 3.12 -3.36 0.90
N PHE A 126 3.33 -2.40 1.80
CA PHE A 126 2.43 -1.25 2.00
C PHE A 126 2.24 -0.46 0.69
N SER A 127 3.33 -0.06 0.03
CA SER A 127 3.29 0.69 -1.23
C SER A 127 2.56 -0.07 -2.34
N THR A 128 2.83 -1.36 -2.51
CA THR A 128 2.19 -2.21 -3.52
C THR A 128 0.69 -2.40 -3.25
N VAL A 129 0.29 -2.70 -2.00
CA VAL A 129 -1.14 -2.82 -1.65
C VAL A 129 -1.85 -1.48 -1.84
N TYR A 130 -1.25 -0.36 -1.41
CA TYR A 130 -1.81 0.99 -1.59
C TYR A 130 -2.03 1.34 -3.07
N LYS A 131 -1.03 1.10 -3.94
CA LYS A 131 -1.14 1.36 -5.38
C LYS A 131 -2.26 0.53 -6.02
N ASN A 132 -2.30 -0.77 -5.73
CA ASN A 132 -3.34 -1.67 -6.25
C ASN A 132 -4.76 -1.27 -5.79
N LEU A 133 -4.86 -0.67 -4.60
CA LEU A 133 -6.11 -0.13 -4.07
C LEU A 133 -6.51 1.17 -4.80
N MET A 134 -5.56 2.09 -5.01
CA MET A 134 -5.79 3.33 -5.77
C MET A 134 -6.24 3.09 -7.20
N LEU A 135 -5.59 2.18 -7.92
CA LEU A 135 -6.00 1.79 -9.28
C LEU A 135 -7.48 1.38 -9.33
N ARG A 136 -7.93 0.52 -8.41
CA ARG A 136 -9.32 0.03 -8.34
C ARG A 136 -10.33 1.12 -7.95
N LEU A 137 -9.94 2.08 -7.10
CA LEU A 137 -10.82 3.21 -6.78
C LEU A 137 -10.96 4.16 -7.97
N PHE A 138 -9.87 4.52 -8.66
CA PHE A 138 -9.94 5.40 -9.83
C PHE A 138 -10.64 4.75 -11.03
N GLU A 139 -10.56 3.43 -11.20
CA GLU A 139 -11.35 2.66 -12.15
C GLU A 139 -12.86 2.78 -11.86
N ASN A 140 -13.27 2.53 -10.61
CA ASN A 140 -14.67 2.62 -10.18
C ASN A 140 -15.21 4.07 -10.12
N GLU A 141 -14.35 5.06 -9.87
CA GLU A 141 -14.66 6.49 -9.85
C GLU A 141 -14.53 7.15 -11.24
N GLY A 142 -14.25 6.37 -12.30
CA GLY A 142 -14.14 6.86 -13.68
C GLY A 142 -13.03 7.91 -13.92
N THR A 143 -12.09 8.03 -12.98
CA THR A 143 -11.09 9.12 -12.88
C THR A 143 -9.66 8.58 -13.00
N ALA A 144 -9.49 7.44 -13.68
CA ALA A 144 -8.18 6.87 -13.98
C ALA A 144 -7.37 7.80 -14.92
N PRO A 145 -6.05 7.99 -14.69
CA PRO A 145 -5.15 8.55 -15.69
C PRO A 145 -5.02 7.58 -16.88
N VAL A 146 -5.86 7.78 -17.90
CA VAL A 146 -5.92 6.92 -19.09
C VAL A 146 -4.76 7.24 -20.04
N GLU A 147 -3.60 6.65 -19.78
CA GLU A 147 -2.45 6.72 -20.70
C GLU A 147 -2.39 5.52 -21.67
N HIS A 148 -3.09 4.42 -21.34
CA HIS A 148 -3.17 3.20 -22.14
C HIS A 148 -4.59 2.59 -22.23
N THR A 149 -5.54 3.35 -22.80
CA THR A 149 -6.62 2.71 -23.57
C THR A 149 -6.62 3.26 -24.98
N GLU A 150 -5.91 2.57 -25.88
CA GLU A 150 -6.31 2.60 -27.29
C GLU A 150 -7.77 2.12 -27.36
N PRO A 151 -8.69 2.86 -27.99
CA PRO A 151 -10.10 2.50 -27.98
C PRO A 151 -10.28 1.14 -28.68
N LEU A 152 -11.11 0.27 -28.08
CA LEU A 152 -11.39 -1.06 -28.64
C LEU A 152 -11.81 -0.90 -30.12
N PRO A 153 -11.17 -1.63 -31.06
CA PRO A 153 -11.33 -1.38 -32.49
C PRO A 153 -12.78 -1.56 -32.89
N MET A 154 -13.39 -0.49 -33.41
CA MET A 154 -14.78 -0.48 -33.83
C MET A 154 -14.98 -1.47 -34.97
N TYR A 155 -15.64 -2.60 -34.69
CA TYR A 155 -15.87 -3.65 -35.67
C TYR A 155 -16.78 -3.13 -36.79
N THR A 156 -16.19 -2.87 -37.95
CA THR A 156 -16.93 -2.48 -39.15
C THR A 156 -17.55 -3.72 -39.79
N PRO A 157 -18.89 -3.85 -39.84
CA PRO A 157 -19.52 -4.95 -40.55
C PRO A 157 -19.22 -4.84 -42.05
N ARG A 158 -18.99 -5.98 -42.72
CA ARG A 158 -18.83 -6.02 -44.18
C ARG A 158 -20.07 -5.43 -44.86
N GLN A 159 -19.85 -4.44 -45.72
CA GLN A 159 -20.88 -3.99 -46.66
C GLN A 159 -20.84 -4.89 -47.91
N ASP A 160 -21.57 -6.01 -47.84
CA ASP A 160 -21.80 -6.87 -49.01
C ASP A 160 -22.77 -6.17 -49.97
N ASN A 161 -22.21 -5.35 -50.87
CA ASN A 161 -22.96 -4.46 -51.75
C ASN A 161 -23.52 -5.20 -52.98
N SER A 162 -24.50 -6.08 -52.76
CA SER A 162 -25.22 -6.85 -53.78
C SER A 162 -26.70 -6.44 -53.87
N SER A 163 -27.16 -6.11 -55.09
CA SER A 163 -28.43 -5.45 -55.33
C SER A 163 -29.67 -6.34 -55.18
N SER A 164 -30.66 -5.84 -54.42
CA SER A 164 -32.12 -5.98 -54.63
C SER A 164 -32.70 -7.33 -55.09
N ALA A 165 -33.36 -8.05 -54.17
CA ALA A 165 -34.55 -8.85 -54.48
C ALA A 165 -35.53 -8.90 -53.27
N GLN A 166 -36.81 -9.10 -53.54
CA GLN A 166 -37.94 -8.90 -52.63
C GLN A 166 -38.35 -10.19 -51.87
N THR A 167 -39.17 -10.04 -50.81
CA THR A 167 -40.06 -11.07 -50.21
C THR A 167 -39.36 -12.27 -49.53
N SER A 168 -39.97 -13.02 -48.57
CA SER A 168 -41.38 -13.15 -48.16
C SER A 168 -41.55 -13.27 -46.64
N THR A 169 -42.80 -13.20 -46.18
CA THR A 169 -43.25 -13.56 -44.83
C THR A 169 -42.99 -15.02 -44.45
N SER A 170 -42.67 -15.31 -43.18
CA SER A 170 -43.41 -16.28 -42.33
C SER A 170 -42.85 -16.32 -40.91
N SER A 171 -43.67 -16.77 -39.96
CA SER A 171 -43.34 -16.92 -38.55
C SER A 171 -43.57 -18.36 -38.08
N CYS A 172 -42.68 -18.88 -37.24
CA CYS A 172 -42.88 -20.10 -36.47
C CYS A 172 -41.98 -20.09 -35.21
N SER A 173 -42.39 -20.85 -34.19
CA SER A 173 -41.82 -20.79 -32.83
C SER A 173 -41.35 -22.17 -32.36
N ASN A 174 -40.36 -22.17 -31.46
CA ASN A 174 -39.93 -23.28 -30.59
C ASN A 174 -39.33 -24.53 -31.27
N VAL A 175 -38.25 -25.06 -30.69
CA VAL A 175 -38.15 -26.44 -30.14
C VAL A 175 -37.13 -26.38 -28.97
N VAL A 176 -37.20 -27.34 -28.04
CA VAL A 176 -36.46 -27.43 -26.76
C VAL A 176 -35.61 -28.71 -26.73
N SER A 177 -34.67 -28.82 -25.77
CA SER A 177 -33.97 -30.07 -25.35
C SER A 177 -32.85 -30.61 -26.26
N SER A 178 -31.87 -31.42 -25.78
CA SER A 178 -31.39 -31.72 -24.40
C SER A 178 -30.15 -32.63 -24.39
N GLY A 179 -29.29 -32.52 -23.36
CA GLY A 179 -28.30 -33.56 -22.96
C GLY A 179 -27.03 -33.64 -23.83
N ALA A 180 -25.97 -34.35 -23.44
CA ALA A 180 -25.67 -35.08 -22.19
C ALA A 180 -24.12 -35.17 -21.96
N PRO A 181 -23.61 -35.49 -20.75
CA PRO A 181 -22.17 -35.47 -20.42
C PRO A 181 -21.50 -36.87 -20.43
N LEU A 182 -20.16 -36.94 -20.31
CA LEU A 182 -19.47 -38.02 -19.57
C LEU A 182 -17.98 -37.72 -19.22
N ASN A 183 -17.58 -38.15 -18.02
CA ASN A 183 -16.29 -38.73 -17.54
C ASN A 183 -14.96 -38.50 -18.32
N SER A 184 -13.83 -38.06 -17.74
CA SER A 184 -13.08 -38.40 -16.49
C SER A 184 -12.13 -39.61 -16.58
N LEU A 185 -10.83 -39.44 -16.21
CA LEU A 185 -9.88 -40.51 -15.86
C LEU A 185 -8.60 -39.96 -15.17
N GLU A 186 -8.15 -40.61 -14.08
CA GLU A 186 -6.99 -40.34 -13.20
C GLU A 186 -6.75 -41.64 -12.33
N PRO A 187 -5.69 -41.85 -11.52
CA PRO A 187 -4.28 -41.37 -11.51
C PRO A 187 -3.35 -42.48 -12.09
N PRO A 188 -2.27 -43.08 -11.49
CA PRO A 188 -1.49 -42.89 -10.23
C PRO A 188 -0.43 -41.75 -10.33
N ALA A 189 0.29 -41.28 -9.31
CA ALA A 189 0.54 -41.65 -7.89
C ALA A 189 1.79 -42.50 -7.54
N ASP A 190 2.86 -41.84 -7.06
CA ASP A 190 3.76 -42.23 -5.94
C ASP A 190 4.50 -40.95 -5.45
N THR A 191 4.53 -40.54 -4.18
CA THR A 191 4.94 -41.15 -2.89
C THR A 191 6.47 -41.21 -2.68
N THR A 192 7.08 -40.19 -2.06
CA THR A 192 7.93 -40.30 -0.84
C THR A 192 8.67 -38.99 -0.49
N ALA A 193 8.94 -38.81 0.80
CA ALA A 193 9.98 -37.96 1.39
C ALA A 193 10.50 -38.71 2.65
N PRO A 194 11.77 -38.58 3.07
CA PRO A 194 12.24 -37.33 3.69
C PRO A 194 13.75 -36.99 3.52
N ARG A 195 14.12 -35.80 4.03
CA ARG A 195 15.44 -35.33 4.53
C ARG A 195 16.72 -36.08 4.11
N ASN A 196 17.71 -35.31 3.65
CA ASN A 196 19.07 -35.43 4.23
C ASN A 196 19.88 -34.12 4.16
N ILE A 197 21.00 -34.06 4.90
CA ILE A 197 21.83 -32.85 5.10
C ILE A 197 23.27 -33.10 4.60
N SER A 198 23.75 -32.20 3.73
CA SER A 198 25.18 -31.95 3.40
C SER A 198 25.26 -30.48 2.96
N THR A 199 25.75 -29.51 3.75
CA THR A 199 27.13 -29.33 4.24
C THR A 199 28.15 -29.22 3.11
N SER A 200 28.28 -28.02 2.53
CA SER A 200 29.43 -27.60 1.72
C SER A 200 30.17 -26.47 2.45
N THR A 201 31.42 -26.70 2.80
CA THR A 201 32.23 -25.80 3.64
C THR A 201 32.71 -24.57 2.87
N GLU A 202 32.51 -23.38 3.43
CA GLU A 202 33.35 -22.21 3.12
C GLU A 202 33.84 -21.56 4.42
N ALA A 203 35.04 -20.97 4.39
CA ALA A 203 35.85 -20.75 5.60
C ALA A 203 35.53 -19.44 6.32
N ARG A 204 35.35 -19.53 7.64
CA ARG A 204 35.23 -18.38 8.55
C ARG A 204 36.61 -17.90 9.03
N PRO A 205 37.01 -16.64 8.80
CA PRO A 205 38.16 -16.04 9.49
C PRO A 205 37.86 -15.81 11.00
N PRO A 206 38.88 -15.83 11.87
CA PRO A 206 38.68 -15.79 13.32
C PRO A 206 38.18 -14.42 13.81
N PRO A 207 37.46 -14.37 14.96
CA PRO A 207 37.09 -13.10 15.60
C PRO A 207 38.32 -12.47 16.27
N VAL A 208 38.60 -11.21 15.98
CA VAL A 208 39.54 -10.38 16.73
C VAL A 208 38.77 -9.72 17.89
N ALA A 209 39.37 -9.71 19.09
CA ALA A 209 38.78 -9.12 20.28
C ALA A 209 38.93 -7.58 20.30
N PRO A 210 38.06 -6.85 21.02
CA PRO A 210 38.09 -5.39 21.06
C PRO A 210 38.96 -4.86 22.21
N ASP A 211 39.95 -4.03 21.91
CA ASP A 211 40.07 -2.66 22.46
C ASP A 211 41.21 -1.91 21.75
N GLU A 212 40.92 -0.77 21.10
CA GLU A 212 41.88 0.32 20.90
C GLU A 212 41.12 1.61 20.54
N LEU A 213 41.07 2.55 21.47
CA LEU A 213 40.56 3.90 21.20
C LEU A 213 41.55 4.64 20.28
N PRO A 214 41.10 5.42 19.29
CA PRO A 214 42.00 6.25 18.49
C PRO A 214 42.73 7.24 19.41
N PRO A 215 44.03 7.49 19.19
CA PRO A 215 44.83 8.34 20.07
C PRO A 215 44.25 9.75 20.15
N ALA A 216 44.27 10.31 21.36
CA ALA A 216 43.93 11.72 21.56
C ALA A 216 44.94 12.59 20.78
N TYR A 217 44.43 13.58 20.05
CA TYR A 217 45.27 14.58 19.40
C TYR A 217 45.74 15.59 20.46
N ASP A 218 47.03 15.52 20.81
CA ASP A 218 47.67 16.55 21.63
C ASP A 218 47.62 17.92 20.92
N GLU A 219 47.31 18.98 21.68
CA GLU A 219 47.22 20.34 21.16
C GLU A 219 48.62 20.90 20.85
N VAL A 220 48.91 21.15 19.56
CA VAL A 220 50.15 21.84 19.15
C VAL A 220 50.03 23.34 19.43
N ILE A 221 50.30 23.72 20.67
CA ILE A 221 50.36 25.11 21.13
C ILE A 221 51.76 25.70 20.88
N THR A 222 51.78 26.95 20.39
CA THR A 222 52.97 27.79 20.10
C THR A 222 53.90 27.32 18.97
N ARG A 223 54.62 28.22 18.28
CA ARG A 223 55.03 29.57 18.70
C ARG A 223 55.02 30.60 17.58
#